data_AF-L8LPL4-F1
#
_entry.id   AF-L8LPL4-F1
#
_cell.length_a   1.000
_cell.length_b   1.000
_cell.length_c   1.000
_cell.angle_alpha   90.00
_cell.angle_beta   90.00
_cell.angle_gamma   90.00
#
_symmetry.space_group_name_H-M   'P 1'
#
loop_
_entity.id
_entity.type
_entity.pdbx_description
1 polymer ?
#
loop_
_entity_poly.entity_id
_entity_poly.type
_entity_poly.pdbx_seq_one_letter_code
_entity_poly.pdbx_strand_id
1 'polypeptide(L)'
;MTQMQDDKFINIEKIEALKAITLFSLGEIDLEQAKSSIQYYFSKYLSIENLQKELTNLEIKFTKSAKKPLLLDLFMGRITEKLTRHLLATYPQVFYFHPVEVEYMLNISKTERKRFEQLGLLKIVATNHFRKAGRDLECPLYCPINIVAEVPSKLGEMRSLLQELSNKNRRVGRIKAKETRAINDQYRKEFDLNYKRLVCDWNLNTDSETVEYLKLAFWTQQINRLAKSYQLKDNKDKADFCYDLKNKAIALLINSKYCSIKYFEPMYKDKIITYRKYLDNWDYMADLDYDDDDDQEFIVVQKVLKDHFSLYHIELKVPNIELQFSFHTPYPIGEYFLPDPSSLEKIDLVPSEGLFTFGRALRDDEAVVFTLARVQSNLQKLLEQFNKKVKYC
;
A
#
# COMPACT_ATOMS: atom_id res chain seq x y z
N MET A 1 18.25 6.19 19.17
CA MET A 1 19.44 6.43 18.31
C MET A 1 20.20 5.12 18.20
N THR A 2 19.65 4.19 17.44
CA THR A 2 20.27 2.87 17.21
C THR A 2 20.78 2.93 15.77
N GLN A 3 22.09 3.05 15.62
CA GLN A 3 22.76 3.04 14.33
C GLN A 3 22.47 1.71 13.63
N MET A 4 21.74 1.77 12.52
CA MET A 4 21.58 0.65 11.61
C MET A 4 22.94 0.36 10.97
N GLN A 5 23.48 -0.81 11.29
CA GLN A 5 24.59 -1.46 10.60
C GLN A 5 24.13 -1.91 9.20
N ASP A 6 24.08 -0.98 8.26
CA ASP A 6 24.04 -1.24 6.80
C ASP A 6 25.24 -0.55 6.12
N ASP A 7 26.41 -0.55 6.79
CA ASP A 7 27.68 0.07 6.37
C ASP A 7 28.38 -0.61 5.18
N LYS A 8 27.64 -1.24 4.25
CA LYS A 8 28.25 -1.97 3.11
C LYS A 8 28.34 -1.20 1.79
N PHE A 9 27.92 0.06 1.69
CA PHE A 9 27.84 0.71 0.35
C PHE A 9 28.34 2.16 0.22
N ILE A 10 28.82 2.82 1.28
CA ILE A 10 29.37 4.18 1.16
C ILE A 10 30.89 4.12 1.05
N ASN A 11 31.41 4.40 -0.14
CA ASN A 11 32.86 4.50 -0.35
C ASN A 11 33.35 5.89 0.09
N ILE A 12 33.69 6.03 1.38
CA ILE A 12 34.12 7.29 1.98
C ILE A 12 35.36 7.85 1.27
N GLU A 13 36.32 7.00 0.91
CA GLU A 13 37.53 7.41 0.17
C GLU A 13 37.18 8.05 -1.18
N LYS A 14 36.21 7.48 -1.91
CA LYS A 14 35.71 8.08 -3.17
C LYS A 14 35.14 9.47 -2.92
N ILE A 15 34.34 9.62 -1.88
CA ILE A 15 33.66 10.88 -1.54
C ILE A 15 34.68 11.97 -1.19
N GLU A 16 35.61 11.69 -0.27
CA GLU A 16 36.64 12.64 0.14
C GLU A 16 37.58 12.99 -1.01
N ALA A 17 37.93 12.00 -1.85
CA ALA A 17 38.73 12.26 -3.04
C ALA A 17 38.01 13.17 -4.03
N LEU A 18 36.72 12.94 -4.29
CA LEU A 18 35.91 13.78 -5.18
C LEU A 18 35.71 15.19 -4.62
N LYS A 19 35.56 15.32 -3.31
CA LYS A 19 35.52 16.62 -2.61
C LYS A 19 36.83 17.39 -2.83
N ALA A 20 37.98 16.76 -2.62
CA ALA A 20 39.28 17.39 -2.84
C ALA A 20 39.48 17.80 -4.32
N ILE A 21 39.11 16.93 -5.27
CA ILE A 21 39.11 17.25 -6.71
C ILE A 21 38.26 18.49 -7.00
N THR A 22 37.07 18.56 -6.38
CA THR A 22 36.14 19.68 -6.58
C THR A 22 36.73 20.97 -6.01
N LEU A 23 37.25 20.95 -4.79
CA LEU A 23 37.88 22.11 -4.16
C LEU A 23 39.10 22.61 -4.96
N PHE A 24 39.95 21.70 -5.45
CA PHE A 24 41.06 22.06 -6.33
C PHE A 24 40.56 22.70 -7.63
N SER A 25 39.50 22.16 -8.25
CA SER A 25 38.93 22.75 -9.47
C SER A 25 38.34 24.16 -9.29
N LEU A 26 38.07 24.54 -8.03
CA LEU A 26 37.58 25.85 -7.63
C LEU A 26 38.71 26.79 -7.17
N GLY A 27 39.94 26.30 -7.02
CA GLY A 27 41.08 27.07 -6.50
C GLY A 27 41.07 27.23 -4.98
N GLU A 28 40.27 26.44 -4.26
CA GLU A 28 40.13 26.52 -2.80
C GLU A 28 41.26 25.77 -2.06
N ILE A 29 41.90 24.82 -2.73
CA ILE A 29 43.08 24.09 -2.23
C ILE A 29 44.11 23.97 -3.35
N ASP A 30 45.39 23.86 -2.98
CA ASP A 30 46.46 23.70 -3.96
C ASP A 30 46.58 22.27 -4.49
N LEU A 31 47.42 22.09 -5.54
CA LEU A 31 47.63 20.78 -6.14
C LEU A 31 48.26 19.79 -5.17
N GLU A 32 49.19 20.21 -4.31
CA GLU A 32 49.89 19.29 -3.40
C GLU A 32 48.92 18.71 -2.36
N GLN A 33 47.96 19.51 -1.89
CA GLN A 33 46.87 19.07 -1.02
C GLN A 33 45.90 18.09 -1.72
N ALA A 34 45.64 18.29 -3.01
CA ALA A 34 44.68 17.48 -3.77
C ALA A 34 45.30 16.26 -4.48
N LYS A 35 46.62 16.21 -4.64
CA LYS A 35 47.35 15.30 -5.53
C LYS A 35 47.01 13.83 -5.30
N SER A 36 47.11 13.38 -4.05
CA SER A 36 46.85 11.98 -3.66
C SER A 36 45.39 11.59 -3.95
N SER A 37 44.44 12.49 -3.67
CA SER A 37 43.01 12.31 -3.95
C SER A 37 42.71 12.23 -5.44
N ILE A 38 43.28 13.15 -6.23
CA ILE A 38 43.15 13.15 -7.70
C ILE A 38 43.71 11.85 -8.28
N GLN A 39 44.92 11.47 -7.88
CA GLN A 39 45.60 10.26 -8.36
C GLN A 39 44.81 9.00 -7.99
N TYR A 40 44.36 8.89 -6.73
CA TYR A 40 43.49 7.79 -6.28
C TYR A 40 42.24 7.70 -7.15
N TYR A 41 41.51 8.80 -7.28
CA TYR A 41 40.22 8.80 -7.97
C TYR A 41 40.36 8.44 -9.44
N PHE A 42 41.30 9.05 -10.16
CA PHE A 42 41.49 8.78 -11.59
C PHE A 42 42.00 7.37 -11.83
N SER A 43 42.89 6.85 -10.96
CA SER A 43 43.36 5.47 -11.06
C SER A 43 42.23 4.45 -10.94
N LYS A 44 41.17 4.77 -10.17
CA LYS A 44 40.07 3.85 -9.88
C LYS A 44 38.86 4.03 -10.79
N TYR A 45 38.48 5.27 -11.10
CA TYR A 45 37.19 5.59 -11.74
C TYR A 45 37.29 6.12 -13.17
N LEU A 46 38.42 6.69 -13.59
CA LEU A 46 38.59 7.16 -14.97
C LEU A 46 39.10 6.02 -15.84
N SER A 47 38.42 5.69 -16.94
CA SER A 47 38.82 4.58 -17.81
C SER A 47 40.12 4.90 -18.59
N ILE A 48 40.77 3.87 -19.13
CA ILE A 48 41.97 4.05 -19.97
C ILE A 48 41.60 4.84 -21.23
N GLU A 49 40.44 4.54 -21.83
CA GLU A 49 39.97 5.22 -23.04
C GLU A 49 39.75 6.73 -22.79
N ASN A 50 39.13 7.07 -21.66
CA ASN A 50 38.94 8.47 -21.27
C ASN A 50 40.28 9.17 -21.03
N LEU A 51 41.22 8.52 -20.33
CA LEU A 51 42.58 9.07 -20.13
C LEU A 51 43.31 9.30 -21.46
N GLN A 52 43.26 8.33 -22.38
CA GLN A 52 43.89 8.46 -23.71
C GLN A 52 43.27 9.59 -24.53
N LYS A 53 41.94 9.75 -24.47
CA LYS A 53 41.23 10.85 -25.12
C LYS A 53 41.70 12.21 -24.60
N GLU A 54 41.78 12.37 -23.28
CA GLU A 54 42.22 13.63 -22.68
C GLU A 54 43.70 13.92 -22.95
N LEU A 55 44.58 12.92 -22.88
CA LEU A 55 45.99 13.08 -23.25
C LEU A 55 46.17 13.51 -24.71
N THR A 56 45.33 12.99 -25.61
CA THR A 56 45.30 13.38 -27.02
C THR A 56 44.85 14.84 -27.18
N ASN A 57 43.80 15.26 -26.46
CA ASN A 57 43.32 16.65 -26.45
C ASN A 57 44.38 17.64 -25.92
N LEU A 58 45.28 17.17 -25.05
CA LEU A 58 46.41 17.92 -24.51
C LEU A 58 47.69 17.84 -25.37
N GLU A 59 47.61 17.22 -26.55
CA GLU A 59 48.73 17.04 -27.49
C GLU A 59 49.92 16.26 -26.89
N ILE A 60 49.67 15.39 -25.91
CA ILE A 60 50.70 14.57 -25.28
C ILE A 60 50.88 13.29 -26.07
N LYS A 61 52.12 12.99 -26.46
CA LYS A 61 52.45 11.75 -27.19
C LYS A 61 52.50 10.55 -26.22
N PHE A 62 51.76 9.49 -26.55
CA PHE A 62 51.79 8.21 -25.85
C PHE A 62 51.55 7.06 -26.83
N THR A 63 51.90 5.83 -26.43
CA THR A 63 51.58 4.62 -27.20
C THR A 63 50.20 4.11 -26.81
N LYS A 64 49.37 3.69 -27.79
CA LYS A 64 48.02 3.14 -27.49
C LYS A 64 48.05 1.91 -26.58
N SER A 65 49.18 1.21 -26.52
CA SER A 65 49.44 0.06 -25.65
C SER A 65 49.96 0.43 -24.25
N ALA A 66 50.10 1.72 -23.93
CA ALA A 66 50.58 2.17 -22.63
C ALA A 66 49.60 1.76 -21.51
N LYS A 67 50.15 1.28 -20.40
CA LYS A 67 49.38 0.88 -19.22
C LYS A 67 48.83 2.11 -18.47
N LYS A 68 47.71 1.93 -17.77
CA LYS A 68 47.03 3.00 -17.01
C LYS A 68 47.94 3.80 -16.07
N PRO A 69 48.87 3.21 -15.29
CA PRO A 69 49.74 3.99 -14.41
C PRO A 69 50.60 5.01 -15.16
N LEU A 70 51.22 4.60 -16.27
CA LEU A 70 52.04 5.49 -17.10
C LEU A 70 51.21 6.63 -17.70
N LEU A 71 50.00 6.32 -18.19
CA LEU A 71 49.08 7.33 -18.72
C LEU A 71 48.66 8.32 -17.64
N LEU A 72 48.41 7.83 -16.42
CA LEU A 72 48.05 8.67 -15.29
C LEU A 72 49.21 9.59 -14.88
N ASP A 73 50.45 9.09 -14.83
CA ASP A 73 51.61 9.92 -14.50
C ASP A 73 51.81 11.06 -15.51
N LEU A 74 51.66 10.76 -16.82
CA LEU A 74 51.69 11.77 -17.88
C LEU A 74 50.55 12.79 -17.71
N PHE A 75 49.36 12.33 -17.34
CA PHE A 75 48.19 13.19 -17.13
C PHE A 75 48.36 14.10 -15.91
N MET A 76 48.83 13.55 -14.80
CA MET A 76 49.09 14.28 -13.56
C MET A 76 50.14 15.38 -13.74
N GLY A 77 51.09 15.21 -14.66
CA GLY A 77 52.06 16.26 -15.02
C GLY A 77 51.45 17.50 -15.69
N ARG A 78 50.17 17.45 -16.13
CA ARG A 78 49.46 18.56 -16.80
C ARG A 78 48.17 18.98 -16.09
N ILE A 79 47.89 18.44 -14.91
CA ILE A 79 46.66 18.75 -14.20
C ILE A 79 46.64 20.23 -13.78
N THR A 80 45.53 20.89 -14.06
CA THR A 80 45.26 22.28 -13.67
C THR A 80 43.83 22.39 -13.15
N GLU A 81 43.50 23.48 -12.46
CA GLU A 81 42.13 23.76 -12.00
C GLU A 81 41.15 23.78 -13.18
N LYS A 82 41.53 24.47 -14.26
CA LYS A 82 40.73 24.58 -15.49
C LYS A 82 40.48 23.23 -16.14
N LEU A 83 41.52 22.40 -16.25
CA LEU A 83 41.38 21.05 -16.80
C LEU A 83 40.48 20.19 -15.89
N THR A 84 40.67 20.26 -14.57
CA THR A 84 39.86 19.50 -13.61
C THR A 84 38.39 19.88 -13.71
N ARG A 85 38.08 21.18 -13.80
CA ARG A 85 36.72 21.68 -14.00
C ARG A 85 36.10 21.19 -15.31
N HIS A 86 36.89 21.15 -16.39
CA HIS A 86 36.47 20.58 -17.66
C HIS A 86 36.10 19.09 -17.52
N LEU A 87 36.90 18.29 -16.80
CA LEU A 87 36.62 16.87 -16.58
C LEU A 87 35.33 16.64 -15.78
N LEU A 88 35.13 17.41 -14.70
CA LEU A 88 33.92 17.34 -13.88
C LEU A 88 32.66 17.60 -14.70
N ALA A 89 32.73 18.51 -15.68
CA ALA A 89 31.61 18.80 -16.59
C ALA A 89 31.44 17.75 -17.70
N THR A 90 32.54 17.21 -18.21
CA THR A 90 32.56 16.32 -19.39
C THR A 90 32.20 14.87 -19.07
N TYR A 91 32.48 14.41 -17.85
CA TYR A 91 32.24 13.02 -17.44
C TYR A 91 31.28 12.91 -16.22
N PRO A 92 30.00 13.31 -16.34
CA PRO A 92 29.00 13.21 -15.27
C PRO A 92 28.89 11.84 -14.61
N GLN A 93 28.89 10.77 -15.41
CA GLN A 93 28.80 9.38 -14.96
C GLN A 93 29.99 8.93 -14.11
N VAL A 94 31.13 9.62 -14.22
CA VAL A 94 32.34 9.31 -13.46
C VAL A 94 32.38 10.15 -12.19
N PHE A 95 32.09 11.46 -12.31
CA PHE A 95 32.35 12.42 -11.26
C PHE A 95 31.15 12.85 -10.44
N TYR A 96 29.91 12.54 -10.83
CA TYR A 96 28.75 13.03 -10.07
C TYR A 96 28.48 12.19 -8.82
N PHE A 97 27.89 12.85 -7.83
CA PHE A 97 27.48 12.19 -6.61
C PHE A 97 26.19 11.39 -6.83
N HIS A 98 26.19 10.17 -6.32
CA HIS A 98 25.01 9.34 -6.12
C HIS A 98 24.19 9.88 -4.91
N PRO A 99 22.87 9.63 -4.80
CA PRO A 99 22.05 10.15 -3.72
C PRO A 99 22.59 9.89 -2.31
N VAL A 100 23.13 8.69 -2.07
CA VAL A 100 23.71 8.30 -0.78
C VAL A 100 24.99 9.10 -0.47
N GLU A 101 25.77 9.44 -1.49
CA GLU A 101 26.98 10.25 -1.33
C GLU A 101 26.62 11.71 -1.03
N VAL A 102 25.53 12.23 -1.60
CA VAL A 102 24.97 13.55 -1.25
C VAL A 102 24.44 13.58 0.17
N GLU A 103 23.71 12.54 0.58
CA GLU A 103 23.20 12.37 1.96
C GLU A 103 24.35 12.43 2.97
N TYR A 104 25.46 11.72 2.69
CA TYR A 104 26.68 11.77 3.48
C TYR A 104 27.34 13.15 3.46
N MET A 105 27.60 13.70 2.27
CA MET A 105 28.34 14.97 2.09
C MET A 105 27.66 16.17 2.74
N LEU A 106 26.33 16.23 2.68
CA LEU A 106 25.56 17.33 3.25
C LEU A 106 25.08 17.05 4.68
N ASN A 107 25.34 15.84 5.20
CA ASN A 107 24.79 15.35 6.47
C ASN A 107 23.27 15.58 6.54
N ILE A 108 22.56 15.04 5.54
CA ILE A 108 21.11 15.09 5.40
C ILE A 108 20.53 13.69 5.30
N SER A 109 19.31 13.51 5.80
CA SER A 109 18.59 12.25 5.62
C SER A 109 18.11 12.08 4.17
N LYS A 110 17.88 10.82 3.76
CA LYS A 110 17.19 10.47 2.51
C LYS A 110 15.87 11.22 2.32
N THR A 111 15.13 11.44 3.40
CA THR A 111 13.86 12.17 3.37
C THR A 111 14.06 13.66 3.11
N GLU A 112 15.04 14.29 3.76
CA GLU A 112 15.40 15.69 3.49
C GLU A 112 15.87 15.87 2.05
N ARG A 113 16.78 15.00 1.57
CA ARG A 113 17.27 15.02 0.18
C ARG A 113 16.12 15.01 -0.83
N LYS A 114 15.20 14.04 -0.70
CA LYS A 114 14.00 13.95 -1.56
C LYS A 114 13.11 15.18 -1.49
N ARG A 115 12.95 15.79 -0.30
CA ARG A 115 12.16 17.03 -0.16
C ARG A 115 12.85 18.21 -0.82
N PHE A 116 14.17 18.32 -0.69
CA PHE A 116 14.93 19.36 -1.38
C PHE A 116 14.88 19.20 -2.90
N GLU A 117 14.92 17.97 -3.43
CA GLU A 117 14.68 17.69 -4.86
C GLU A 117 13.29 18.14 -5.30
N GLN A 118 12.24 17.77 -4.57
CA GLN A 118 10.85 18.14 -4.89
C GLN A 118 10.63 19.65 -4.92
N LEU A 119 11.38 20.40 -4.11
CA LEU A 119 11.35 21.85 -4.08
C LEU A 119 12.33 22.52 -5.05
N GLY A 120 13.09 21.74 -5.83
CA GLY A 120 14.11 22.25 -6.75
C GLY A 120 15.34 22.86 -6.06
N LEU A 121 15.50 22.64 -4.75
CA LEU A 121 16.64 23.16 -3.96
C LEU A 121 17.89 22.30 -4.12
N LEU A 122 17.73 21.01 -4.40
CA LEU A 122 18.79 20.13 -4.89
C LEU A 122 18.55 19.86 -6.38
N LYS A 123 19.44 20.37 -7.23
CA LYS A 123 19.35 20.23 -8.68
C LYS A 123 19.88 18.86 -9.11
N ILE A 124 19.01 18.07 -9.73
CA ILE A 124 19.38 16.84 -10.44
C ILE A 124 19.99 17.26 -11.79
N VAL A 125 21.20 16.77 -12.09
CA VAL A 125 21.94 17.18 -13.30
C VAL A 125 22.00 16.04 -14.33
N ALA A 126 21.91 14.79 -13.89
CA ALA A 126 21.77 13.63 -14.76
C ALA A 126 20.98 12.52 -14.04
N THR A 127 20.55 11.51 -14.79
CA THR A 127 19.86 10.33 -14.25
C THR A 127 20.48 9.07 -14.83
N ASN A 128 20.85 8.13 -13.97
CA ASN A 128 21.26 6.78 -14.38
C ASN A 128 20.03 5.88 -14.44
N HIS A 129 19.85 5.20 -15.57
CA HIS A 129 18.78 4.22 -15.77
C HIS A 129 19.36 2.80 -15.64
N PHE A 130 18.66 1.93 -14.91
CA PHE A 130 19.05 0.52 -14.79
C PHE A 130 17.83 -0.36 -14.49
N ARG A 131 17.89 -1.62 -14.92
CA ARG A 131 16.80 -2.59 -14.72
C ARG A 131 17.10 -3.50 -13.53
N LYS A 132 16.15 -3.66 -12.61
CA LYS A 132 16.27 -4.55 -11.45
C LYS A 132 14.94 -5.24 -11.16
N ALA A 133 14.96 -6.58 -11.06
CA ALA A 133 13.77 -7.40 -10.78
C ALA A 133 12.59 -7.07 -11.74
N GLY A 134 12.87 -7.05 -13.05
CA GLY A 134 11.88 -6.75 -14.09
C GLY A 134 11.45 -5.28 -14.20
N ARG A 135 11.86 -4.39 -13.28
CA ARG A 135 11.48 -2.97 -13.26
C ARG A 135 12.60 -2.07 -13.73
N ASP A 136 12.26 -1.05 -14.50
CA ASP A 136 13.16 0.04 -14.85
C ASP A 136 13.21 1.06 -13.70
N LEU A 137 14.43 1.37 -13.26
CA LEU A 137 14.69 2.25 -12.14
C LEU A 137 15.56 3.42 -12.60
N GLU A 138 15.32 4.56 -11.98
CA GLU A 138 16.03 5.81 -12.22
C GLU A 138 16.76 6.24 -10.95
N CYS A 139 18.02 6.64 -11.09
CA CYS A 139 18.82 7.17 -10.00
C CYS A 139 19.36 8.57 -10.34
N PRO A 140 18.97 9.62 -9.60
CA PRO A 140 19.41 10.97 -9.87
C PRO A 140 20.87 11.18 -9.46
N LEU A 141 21.60 11.94 -10.25
CA LEU A 141 23.00 12.31 -10.05
C LEU A 141 23.16 13.82 -9.85
N TYR A 142 24.11 14.20 -8.99
CA TYR A 142 24.30 15.58 -8.55
C TYR A 142 25.70 16.08 -8.89
N CYS A 143 25.78 17.32 -9.37
CA CYS A 143 27.03 17.98 -9.71
C CYS A 143 27.89 18.20 -8.43
N PRO A 144 29.17 17.79 -8.42
CA PRO A 144 30.04 17.96 -7.27
C PRO A 144 30.22 19.41 -6.85
N ILE A 145 30.32 20.33 -7.81
CA ILE A 145 30.47 21.77 -7.53
C ILE A 145 29.29 22.26 -6.69
N ASN A 146 28.06 21.91 -7.08
CA ASN A 146 26.86 22.31 -6.34
C ASN A 146 26.86 21.71 -4.93
N ILE A 147 27.18 20.42 -4.80
CA ILE A 147 27.13 19.72 -3.51
C ILE A 147 28.25 20.15 -2.55
N VAL A 148 29.45 20.43 -3.06
CA VAL A 148 30.63 20.75 -2.22
C VAL A 148 30.68 22.24 -1.88
N ALA A 149 30.34 23.13 -2.82
CA ALA A 149 30.54 24.57 -2.65
C ALA A 149 29.24 25.35 -2.42
N GLU A 150 28.18 25.07 -3.19
CA GLU A 150 26.99 25.93 -3.19
C GLU A 150 25.96 25.57 -2.12
N VAL A 151 25.63 24.28 -2.00
CA VAL A 151 24.55 23.81 -1.11
C VAL A 151 24.88 23.94 0.37
N PRO A 152 26.12 23.66 0.84
CA PRO A 152 26.42 23.72 2.28
C PRO A 152 26.12 25.09 2.92
N SER A 153 26.37 26.18 2.19
CA SER A 153 26.09 27.55 2.68
C SER A 153 24.59 27.86 2.76
N LYS A 154 23.76 27.23 1.92
CA LYS A 154 22.30 27.43 1.85
C LYS A 154 21.50 26.45 2.70
N LEU A 155 22.16 25.42 3.28
CA LEU A 155 21.46 24.32 3.94
C LEU A 155 20.59 24.77 5.12
N GLY A 156 21.03 25.79 5.86
CA GLY A 156 20.24 26.41 6.94
C GLY A 156 18.93 27.03 6.43
N GLU A 157 19.00 27.82 5.37
CA GLU A 157 17.83 28.45 4.73
C GLU A 157 16.87 27.40 4.16
N MET A 158 17.42 26.38 3.49
CA MET A 158 16.63 25.27 2.94
C MET A 158 15.86 24.52 4.04
N ARG A 159 16.48 24.27 5.19
CA ARG A 159 15.82 23.64 6.34
C ARG A 159 14.74 24.53 6.94
N SER A 160 14.98 25.84 7.05
CA SER A 160 13.98 26.81 7.51
C SER A 160 12.75 26.81 6.59
N LEU A 161 12.94 26.81 5.27
CA LEU A 161 11.85 26.72 4.30
C LEU A 161 11.03 25.43 4.45
N LEU A 162 11.69 24.27 4.64
CA LEU A 162 10.99 23.01 4.91
C LEU A 162 10.15 23.07 6.20
N GLN A 163 10.67 23.72 7.24
CA GLN A 163 9.98 23.86 8.51
C GLN A 163 8.74 24.75 8.36
N GLU A 164 8.85 25.86 7.62
CA GLU A 164 7.72 26.73 7.32
C GLU A 164 6.62 26.02 6.52
N LEU A 165 6.99 25.28 5.46
CA LEU A 165 6.05 24.47 4.68
C LEU A 165 5.38 23.39 5.53
N SER A 166 6.15 22.72 6.38
CA SER A 166 5.62 21.74 7.34
C SER A 166 4.58 22.37 8.28
N ASN A 167 4.88 23.54 8.84
CA ASN A 167 3.97 24.27 9.72
C ASN A 167 2.69 24.73 8.99
N LYS A 168 2.84 25.24 7.76
CA LYS A 168 1.71 25.61 6.89
C LYS A 168 0.82 24.41 6.59
N ASN A 169 1.41 23.29 6.18
CA ASN A 169 0.68 22.05 5.88
C ASN A 169 -0.03 21.50 7.12
N ARG A 170 0.61 21.54 8.30
CA ARG A 170 -0.04 21.18 9.58
C ARG A 170 -1.22 22.09 9.90
N ARG A 171 -1.13 23.39 9.62
CA ARG A 171 -2.25 24.33 9.81
C ARG A 171 -3.41 24.01 8.85
N VAL A 172 -3.12 23.82 7.57
CA VAL A 172 -4.13 23.44 6.56
C VAL A 172 -4.79 22.11 6.93
N GLY A 173 -4.00 21.11 7.32
CA GLY A 173 -4.50 19.81 7.75
C GLY A 173 -5.42 19.91 8.97
N ARG A 174 -5.09 20.76 9.95
CA ARG A 174 -5.96 21.02 11.12
C ARG A 174 -7.29 21.67 10.73
N ILE A 175 -7.28 22.62 9.80
CA ILE A 175 -8.49 23.30 9.31
C ILE A 175 -9.38 22.28 8.58
N LYS A 176 -8.84 21.55 7.60
CA LYS A 176 -9.58 20.52 6.88
C LYS A 176 -10.14 19.45 7.82
N ALA A 177 -9.36 18.99 8.79
CA ALA A 177 -9.84 18.00 9.77
C ALA A 177 -11.02 18.54 10.61
N LYS A 178 -11.01 19.84 10.95
CA LYS A 178 -12.14 20.48 11.66
C LYS A 178 -13.39 20.54 10.76
N GLU A 179 -13.24 20.93 9.50
CA GLU A 179 -14.32 20.99 8.51
C GLU A 179 -14.92 19.60 8.27
N THR A 180 -14.09 18.59 8.01
CA THR A 180 -14.54 17.20 7.84
C THR A 180 -15.27 16.68 9.08
N ARG A 181 -14.81 17.01 10.30
CA ARG A 181 -15.52 16.64 11.52
C ARG A 181 -16.91 17.27 11.60
N ALA A 182 -17.03 18.56 11.30
CA ALA A 182 -18.32 19.26 11.31
C ALA A 182 -19.32 18.65 10.31
N ILE A 183 -18.86 18.36 9.09
CA ILE A 183 -19.65 17.69 8.05
C ILE A 183 -20.08 16.30 8.51
N ASN A 184 -19.16 15.52 9.06
CA ASN A 184 -19.43 14.17 9.54
C ASN A 184 -20.43 14.15 10.70
N ASP A 185 -20.35 15.13 11.60
CA ASP A 185 -21.31 15.26 12.70
C ASP A 185 -22.70 15.67 12.20
N GLN A 186 -22.78 16.48 11.15
CA GLN A 186 -24.05 16.79 10.49
C GLN A 186 -24.69 15.53 9.87
N TYR A 187 -23.93 14.74 9.11
CA TYR A 187 -24.43 13.49 8.53
C TYR A 187 -24.95 12.52 9.60
N ARG A 188 -24.26 12.42 10.74
CA ARG A 188 -24.72 11.58 11.85
C ARG A 188 -26.04 12.07 12.46
N LYS A 189 -26.18 13.38 12.67
CA LYS A 189 -27.43 13.97 13.19
C LYS A 189 -28.61 13.79 12.22
N GLU A 190 -28.37 14.00 10.93
CA GLU A 190 -29.37 13.79 9.89
C GLU A 190 -29.80 12.33 9.83
N PHE A 191 -28.85 11.40 9.86
CA PHE A 191 -29.14 9.97 9.96
C PHE A 191 -29.99 9.65 11.20
N ASP A 192 -29.62 10.16 12.38
CA ASP A 192 -30.35 9.89 13.63
C ASP A 192 -31.81 10.35 13.54
N LEU A 193 -32.05 11.51 12.91
CA LEU A 193 -33.40 12.04 12.69
C LEU A 193 -34.19 11.16 11.72
N ASN A 194 -33.58 10.80 10.58
CA ASN A 194 -34.22 9.98 9.55
C ASN A 194 -34.51 8.56 10.04
N TYR A 195 -33.58 7.96 10.79
CA TYR A 195 -33.78 6.64 11.40
C TYR A 195 -34.90 6.67 12.45
N LYS A 196 -35.00 7.73 13.27
CA LYS A 196 -36.13 7.89 14.20
C LYS A 196 -37.46 7.99 13.48
N ARG A 197 -37.54 8.80 12.41
CA ARG A 197 -38.74 8.91 11.57
C ARG A 197 -39.12 7.56 10.97
N LEU A 198 -38.16 6.85 10.39
CA LEU A 198 -38.36 5.52 9.84
C LEU A 198 -38.95 4.54 10.87
N VAL A 199 -38.41 4.53 12.10
CA VAL A 199 -38.94 3.70 13.19
C VAL A 199 -40.34 4.15 13.62
N CYS A 200 -40.62 5.45 13.68
CA CYS A 200 -41.97 5.96 13.94
C CYS A 200 -42.96 5.47 12.87
N ASP A 201 -42.59 5.55 11.59
CA ASP A 201 -43.42 5.08 10.49
C ASP A 201 -43.70 3.57 10.58
N TRP A 202 -42.69 2.77 10.96
CA TRP A 202 -42.91 1.34 11.22
C TRP A 202 -43.90 1.11 12.38
N ASN A 203 -43.79 1.84 13.49
CA ASN A 203 -44.71 1.74 14.62
C ASN A 203 -46.15 2.16 14.26
N LEU A 204 -46.34 3.04 13.28
CA LEU A 204 -47.66 3.45 12.82
C LEU A 204 -48.32 2.40 11.91
N ASN A 205 -47.54 1.57 11.24
CA ASN A 205 -48.01 0.68 10.18
C ASN A 205 -47.98 -0.81 10.54
N THR A 206 -47.44 -1.19 11.69
CA THR A 206 -47.36 -2.60 12.12
C THR A 206 -47.29 -2.76 13.65
N ASP A 207 -47.35 -4.00 14.13
CA ASP A 207 -47.28 -4.32 15.56
C ASP A 207 -45.85 -4.17 16.14
N SER A 208 -45.76 -3.94 17.45
CA SER A 208 -44.48 -3.67 18.13
C SER A 208 -43.47 -4.81 18.00
N GLU A 209 -43.91 -6.07 17.88
CA GLU A 209 -43.00 -7.20 17.71
C GLU A 209 -42.37 -7.16 16.31
N THR A 210 -43.18 -6.92 15.28
CA THR A 210 -42.73 -6.77 13.90
C THR A 210 -41.76 -5.60 13.74
N VAL A 211 -41.96 -4.50 14.46
CA VAL A 211 -41.01 -3.36 14.49
C VAL A 211 -39.63 -3.79 15.00
N GLU A 212 -39.55 -4.66 16.01
CA GLU A 212 -38.25 -5.14 16.52
C GLU A 212 -37.52 -6.01 15.48
N TYR A 213 -38.26 -6.83 14.72
CA TYR A 213 -37.68 -7.57 13.59
C TYR A 213 -37.20 -6.64 12.47
N LEU A 214 -37.93 -5.57 12.14
CA LEU A 214 -37.50 -4.57 11.15
C LEU A 214 -36.22 -3.84 11.58
N LYS A 215 -36.11 -3.46 12.86
CA LYS A 215 -34.88 -2.87 13.42
C LYS A 215 -33.72 -3.86 13.34
N LEU A 216 -33.95 -5.13 13.71
CA LEU A 216 -32.95 -6.18 13.63
C LEU A 216 -32.48 -6.38 12.18
N ALA A 217 -33.39 -6.44 11.21
CA ALA A 217 -33.09 -6.59 9.79
C ALA A 217 -32.29 -5.38 9.27
N PHE A 218 -32.68 -4.17 9.62
CA PHE A 218 -31.97 -2.95 9.23
C PHE A 218 -30.50 -2.97 9.67
N TRP A 219 -30.23 -3.24 10.95
CA TRP A 219 -28.86 -3.29 11.46
C TRP A 219 -28.07 -4.51 10.96
N THR A 220 -28.76 -5.63 10.71
CA THR A 220 -28.17 -6.81 10.06
C THR A 220 -27.71 -6.51 8.64
N GLN A 221 -28.47 -5.69 7.91
CA GLN A 221 -28.06 -5.23 6.59
C GLN A 221 -26.79 -4.37 6.70
N GLN A 222 -26.72 -3.44 7.65
CA GLN A 222 -25.53 -2.59 7.80
C GLN A 222 -24.28 -3.38 8.20
N ILE A 223 -24.38 -4.38 9.10
CA ILE A 223 -23.22 -5.21 9.47
C ILE A 223 -22.74 -6.09 8.31
N ASN A 224 -23.66 -6.60 7.48
CA ASN A 224 -23.32 -7.34 6.26
C ASN A 224 -22.56 -6.44 5.24
N ARG A 225 -22.97 -5.18 5.11
CA ARG A 225 -22.30 -4.22 4.24
C ARG A 225 -20.91 -3.82 4.78
N LEU A 226 -20.76 -3.72 6.10
CA LEU A 226 -19.44 -3.56 6.76
C LEU A 226 -18.52 -4.74 6.50
N ALA A 227 -19.03 -5.98 6.61
CA ALA A 227 -18.25 -7.19 6.33
C ALA A 227 -17.63 -7.14 4.93
N LYS A 228 -18.44 -6.77 3.93
CA LYS A 228 -17.98 -6.59 2.55
C LYS A 228 -16.93 -5.49 2.39
N SER A 229 -17.12 -4.34 3.05
CA SER A 229 -16.11 -3.27 3.04
C SER A 229 -14.77 -3.72 3.65
N TYR A 230 -14.78 -4.59 4.67
CA TYR A 230 -13.57 -5.16 5.25
C TYR A 230 -12.94 -6.21 4.35
N GLN A 231 -13.73 -7.05 3.67
CA GLN A 231 -13.25 -8.01 2.69
C GLN A 231 -12.54 -7.32 1.51
N LEU A 232 -13.10 -6.22 0.98
CA LEU A 232 -12.45 -5.42 -0.07
C LEU A 232 -11.13 -4.76 0.37
N LYS A 233 -10.94 -4.61 1.68
CA LYS A 233 -9.73 -4.05 2.30
C LYS A 233 -8.79 -5.14 2.82
N ASP A 234 -9.03 -6.40 2.45
CA ASP A 234 -8.27 -7.58 2.88
C ASP A 234 -8.14 -7.70 4.42
N ASN A 235 -9.19 -7.30 5.15
CA ASN A 235 -9.26 -7.41 6.60
C ASN A 235 -10.17 -8.57 6.99
N LYS A 236 -9.65 -9.78 6.85
CA LYS A 236 -10.41 -11.02 7.04
C LYS A 236 -11.01 -11.15 8.45
N ASP A 237 -10.24 -10.88 9.50
CA ASP A 237 -10.70 -11.02 10.89
C ASP A 237 -11.94 -10.16 11.19
N LYS A 238 -11.96 -8.91 10.71
CA LYS A 238 -13.12 -8.03 10.91
C LYS A 238 -14.29 -8.43 10.03
N ALA A 239 -14.03 -8.92 8.82
CA ALA A 239 -15.09 -9.42 7.94
C ALA A 239 -15.78 -10.63 8.58
N ASP A 240 -15.01 -11.60 9.05
CA ASP A 240 -15.49 -12.83 9.72
C ASP A 240 -16.28 -12.47 10.98
N PHE A 241 -15.77 -11.57 11.83
CA PHE A 241 -16.52 -11.05 12.99
C PHE A 241 -17.87 -10.43 12.61
N CYS A 242 -17.93 -9.65 11.53
CA CYS A 242 -19.18 -9.06 11.06
C CYS A 242 -20.15 -10.12 10.53
N TYR A 243 -19.65 -11.15 9.84
CA TYR A 243 -20.45 -12.28 9.38
C TYR A 243 -21.01 -13.11 10.53
N ASP A 244 -20.25 -13.33 11.60
CA ASP A 244 -20.74 -14.01 12.80
C ASP A 244 -21.93 -13.27 13.44
N LEU A 245 -21.82 -11.95 13.57
CA LEU A 245 -22.92 -11.12 14.08
C LEU A 245 -24.14 -11.14 13.16
N LYS A 246 -23.92 -11.09 11.85
CA LYS A 246 -24.99 -11.22 10.85
C LYS A 246 -25.73 -12.56 11.02
N ASN A 247 -25.01 -13.67 11.10
CA ASN A 247 -25.61 -15.00 11.18
C ASN A 247 -26.41 -15.18 12.48
N LYS A 248 -25.90 -14.66 13.61
CA LYS A 248 -26.65 -14.61 14.89
C LYS A 248 -27.96 -13.84 14.76
N ALA A 249 -27.95 -12.72 14.03
CA ALA A 249 -29.16 -11.94 13.80
C ALA A 249 -30.15 -12.64 12.85
N ILE A 250 -29.65 -13.32 11.80
CA ILE A 250 -30.49 -14.11 10.89
C ILE A 250 -31.20 -15.24 11.63
N ALA A 251 -30.51 -15.95 12.54
CA ALA A 251 -31.10 -17.01 13.35
C ALA A 251 -32.29 -16.53 14.23
N LEU A 252 -32.35 -15.23 14.53
CA LEU A 252 -33.51 -14.63 15.18
C LEU A 252 -34.56 -14.16 14.17
N LEU A 253 -34.14 -13.51 13.08
CA LEU A 253 -35.04 -12.98 12.04
C LEU A 253 -35.97 -14.04 11.46
N ILE A 254 -35.51 -15.29 11.35
CA ILE A 254 -36.31 -16.39 10.82
C ILE A 254 -37.55 -16.73 11.65
N ASN A 255 -37.61 -16.28 12.91
CA ASN A 255 -38.77 -16.49 13.78
C ASN A 255 -39.90 -15.47 13.51
N SER A 256 -39.67 -14.48 12.64
CA SER A 256 -40.71 -13.55 12.23
C SER A 256 -41.73 -14.24 11.32
N LYS A 257 -43.03 -14.02 11.58
CA LYS A 257 -44.13 -14.47 10.70
C LYS A 257 -44.08 -13.91 9.27
N TYR A 258 -43.30 -12.86 9.05
CA TYR A 258 -43.11 -12.21 7.75
C TYR A 258 -41.79 -12.60 7.06
N CYS A 259 -41.05 -13.54 7.65
CA CYS A 259 -39.84 -14.06 7.06
C CYS A 259 -40.18 -15.22 6.11
N SER A 260 -39.59 -15.21 4.92
CA SER A 260 -39.60 -16.34 4.00
C SER A 260 -38.18 -16.84 3.77
N ILE A 261 -38.03 -18.16 3.71
CA ILE A 261 -36.74 -18.81 3.47
C ILE A 261 -36.89 -19.64 2.21
N LYS A 262 -35.98 -19.43 1.27
CA LYS A 262 -35.89 -20.16 0.01
C LYS A 262 -34.49 -20.72 -0.15
N TYR A 263 -34.33 -21.73 -0.99
CA TYR A 263 -33.05 -22.38 -1.23
C TYR A 263 -32.61 -22.22 -2.69
N PHE A 264 -31.39 -21.74 -2.88
CA PHE A 264 -30.75 -21.65 -4.18
C PHE A 264 -29.67 -22.73 -4.30
N GLU A 265 -29.80 -23.56 -5.33
CA GLU A 265 -28.87 -24.64 -5.64
C GLU A 265 -28.32 -24.45 -7.05
N PRO A 266 -27.09 -23.94 -7.21
CA PRO A 266 -26.51 -23.74 -8.54
C PRO A 266 -26.15 -25.08 -9.20
N MET A 267 -26.07 -25.08 -10.53
CA MET A 267 -25.64 -26.25 -11.32
C MET A 267 -24.29 -26.82 -10.85
N TYR A 268 -23.35 -25.96 -10.48
CA TYR A 268 -22.05 -26.31 -9.91
C TYR A 268 -22.01 -25.94 -8.44
N LYS A 269 -22.65 -26.75 -7.60
CA LYS A 269 -22.79 -26.50 -6.16
C LYS A 269 -21.55 -26.84 -5.34
N ASP A 270 -20.72 -27.75 -5.82
CA ASP A 270 -19.53 -28.21 -5.11
C ASP A 270 -18.31 -27.34 -5.44
N LYS A 271 -17.45 -27.10 -4.43
CA LYS A 271 -16.14 -26.49 -4.65
C LYS A 271 -15.06 -27.57 -4.65
N ILE A 272 -14.35 -27.69 -5.76
CA ILE A 272 -13.20 -28.59 -5.89
C ILE A 272 -11.94 -27.79 -5.56
N ILE A 273 -11.23 -28.19 -4.50
CA ILE A 273 -9.92 -27.64 -4.14
C ILE A 273 -8.86 -28.65 -4.59
N THR A 274 -7.99 -28.23 -5.48
CA THR A 274 -6.91 -29.06 -6.01
C THR A 274 -5.60 -28.68 -5.33
N TYR A 275 -4.98 -29.62 -4.65
CA TYR A 275 -3.65 -29.47 -4.06
C TYR A 275 -2.64 -30.21 -4.93
N ARG A 276 -1.51 -29.56 -5.23
CA ARG A 276 -0.33 -30.24 -5.79
C ARG A 276 0.60 -30.57 -4.64
N LYS A 277 0.87 -31.87 -4.47
CA LYS A 277 1.81 -32.36 -3.46
C LYS A 277 3.06 -32.87 -4.17
N TYR A 278 4.18 -32.17 -4.02
CA TYR A 278 5.48 -32.64 -4.50
C TYR A 278 5.95 -33.83 -3.66
N LEU A 279 6.46 -34.89 -4.31
CA LEU A 279 6.79 -36.16 -3.66
C LEU A 279 7.97 -36.06 -2.66
N ASP A 280 8.86 -35.07 -2.80
CA ASP A 280 10.13 -35.03 -2.08
C ASP A 280 10.29 -33.94 -1.01
N ASN A 281 9.29 -33.07 -0.78
CA ASN A 281 9.34 -32.08 0.30
C ASN A 281 8.07 -32.11 1.14
N TRP A 282 8.21 -32.50 2.41
CA TRP A 282 7.12 -32.62 3.38
C TRP A 282 6.59 -31.27 3.90
N ASP A 283 7.07 -30.15 3.35
CA ASP A 283 6.66 -28.82 3.74
C ASP A 283 5.55 -28.30 2.82
N TYR A 284 4.37 -28.19 3.41
CA TYR A 284 3.17 -27.61 2.81
C TYR A 284 3.43 -26.17 2.34
N MET A 285 3.63 -25.97 1.04
CA MET A 285 3.57 -24.65 0.40
C MET A 285 2.22 -24.51 -0.29
N ALA A 286 1.36 -23.65 0.24
CA ALA A 286 0.18 -23.16 -0.45
C ALA A 286 0.62 -22.07 -1.43
N ASP A 287 0.36 -22.29 -2.72
CA ASP A 287 0.43 -21.34 -3.85
C ASP A 287 1.57 -20.31 -3.80
N LEU A 288 2.72 -20.69 -4.40
CA LEU A 288 3.65 -19.72 -4.96
C LEU A 288 3.87 -20.08 -6.43
N ASP A 289 3.47 -19.16 -7.31
CA ASP A 289 3.87 -19.12 -8.72
C ASP A 289 5.40 -19.20 -8.78
N TYR A 290 5.93 -20.39 -9.09
CA TYR A 290 7.32 -20.57 -9.49
C TYR A 290 7.33 -21.20 -10.88
N ASP A 291 8.10 -20.55 -11.74
CA ASP A 291 8.40 -20.87 -13.12
C ASP A 291 8.72 -22.36 -13.34
N ASP A 292 8.09 -22.95 -14.37
CA ASP A 292 8.59 -23.92 -15.34
C ASP A 292 9.79 -24.83 -14.96
N ASP A 293 9.73 -25.57 -13.85
CA ASP A 293 10.49 -26.82 -13.70
C ASP A 293 9.56 -28.00 -14.02
N ASP A 294 9.51 -28.36 -15.31
CA ASP A 294 8.62 -29.37 -15.92
C ASP A 294 8.87 -30.84 -15.49
N ASP A 295 9.83 -31.09 -14.58
CA ASP A 295 10.34 -32.45 -14.28
C ASP A 295 10.03 -32.97 -12.85
N GLN A 296 9.21 -32.27 -12.05
CA GLN A 296 8.86 -32.77 -10.71
C GLN A 296 7.57 -33.59 -10.69
N GLU A 297 7.64 -34.86 -10.29
CA GLU A 297 6.46 -35.69 -10.02
C GLU A 297 5.65 -35.10 -8.84
N PHE A 298 4.39 -34.76 -9.10
CA PHE A 298 3.45 -34.31 -8.07
C PHE A 298 2.22 -35.23 -8.01
N ILE A 299 1.72 -35.44 -6.80
CA ILE A 299 0.42 -36.08 -6.57
C ILE A 299 -0.64 -34.97 -6.51
N VAL A 300 -1.66 -35.09 -7.35
CA VAL A 300 -2.84 -34.21 -7.29
C VAL A 300 -3.82 -34.77 -6.27
N VAL A 301 -4.06 -34.02 -5.18
CA VAL A 301 -5.10 -34.35 -4.20
C VAL A 301 -6.27 -33.40 -4.40
N GLN A 302 -7.46 -33.94 -4.64
CA GLN A 302 -8.68 -33.14 -4.75
C GLN A 302 -9.52 -33.26 -3.48
N LYS A 303 -9.88 -32.12 -2.90
CA LYS A 303 -10.86 -32.02 -1.82
C LYS A 303 -12.13 -31.38 -2.37
N VAL A 304 -13.23 -32.13 -2.34
CA VAL A 304 -14.55 -31.64 -2.75
C VAL A 304 -15.30 -31.15 -1.51
N LEU A 305 -15.64 -29.86 -1.48
CA LEU A 305 -16.56 -29.27 -0.51
C LEU A 305 -17.96 -29.29 -1.11
N LYS A 306 -18.80 -30.21 -0.65
CA LYS A 306 -20.17 -30.37 -1.14
C LYS A 306 -21.02 -29.14 -0.85
N ASP A 307 -21.88 -28.78 -1.81
CA ASP A 307 -22.88 -27.70 -1.67
C ASP A 307 -22.29 -26.35 -1.21
N HIS A 308 -20.99 -26.14 -1.43
CA HIS A 308 -20.26 -24.94 -1.01
C HIS A 308 -20.85 -23.65 -1.58
N PHE A 309 -21.39 -23.74 -2.80
CA PHE A 309 -21.96 -22.61 -3.53
C PHE A 309 -23.48 -22.51 -3.41
N SER A 310 -24.13 -23.44 -2.69
CA SER A 310 -25.55 -23.39 -2.39
C SER A 310 -25.85 -22.36 -1.29
N LEU A 311 -27.01 -21.72 -1.34
CA LEU A 311 -27.35 -20.60 -0.47
C LEU A 311 -28.79 -20.68 0.03
N TYR A 312 -28.98 -20.29 1.29
CA TYR A 312 -30.28 -19.87 1.79
C TYR A 312 -30.53 -18.41 1.42
N HIS A 313 -31.69 -18.13 0.84
CA HIS A 313 -32.22 -16.78 0.61
C HIS A 313 -33.29 -16.50 1.68
N ILE A 314 -32.99 -15.55 2.56
CA ILE A 314 -33.88 -15.13 3.66
C ILE A 314 -34.44 -13.75 3.32
N GLU A 315 -35.76 -13.62 3.27
CA GLU A 315 -36.43 -12.36 2.95
C GLU A 315 -37.44 -11.99 4.03
N LEU A 316 -37.29 -10.79 4.60
CA LEU A 316 -38.29 -10.18 5.49
C LEU A 316 -39.10 -9.17 4.68
N LYS A 317 -40.40 -9.44 4.51
CA LYS A 317 -41.33 -8.59 3.78
C LYS A 317 -42.62 -8.39 4.57
N VAL A 318 -42.77 -7.20 5.15
CA VAL A 318 -43.92 -6.84 5.99
C VAL A 318 -44.96 -6.10 5.16
N PRO A 319 -46.24 -6.50 5.17
CA PRO A 319 -47.31 -5.75 4.52
C PRO A 319 -47.35 -4.29 5.00
N ASN A 320 -47.65 -3.36 4.10
CA ASN A 320 -47.72 -1.91 4.36
C ASN A 320 -46.38 -1.24 4.75
N ILE A 321 -45.27 -1.97 4.73
CA ILE A 321 -43.93 -1.41 4.84
C ILE A 321 -43.24 -1.55 3.48
N GLU A 322 -42.82 -0.42 2.90
CA GLU A 322 -42.18 -0.41 1.58
C GLU A 322 -40.80 -1.10 1.58
N LEU A 323 -40.08 -1.02 2.72
CA LEU A 323 -38.77 -1.64 2.83
C LEU A 323 -38.86 -3.17 2.91
N GLN A 324 -38.04 -3.81 2.09
CA GLN A 324 -37.79 -5.24 2.09
C GLN A 324 -36.32 -5.50 2.43
N PHE A 325 -36.07 -6.52 3.23
CA PHE A 325 -34.72 -6.94 3.57
C PHE A 325 -34.45 -8.35 3.07
N SER A 326 -33.36 -8.53 2.34
CA SER A 326 -32.91 -9.83 1.87
C SER A 326 -31.49 -10.14 2.36
N PHE A 327 -31.30 -11.38 2.77
CA PHE A 327 -30.04 -11.90 3.28
C PHE A 327 -29.72 -13.23 2.62
N HIS A 328 -28.43 -13.51 2.51
CA HIS A 328 -27.94 -14.77 1.98
C HIS A 328 -27.02 -15.41 3.00
N THR A 329 -27.20 -16.70 3.24
CA THR A 329 -26.36 -17.50 4.13
C THR A 329 -25.89 -18.74 3.37
N PRO A 330 -24.58 -18.97 3.22
CA PRO A 330 -24.07 -20.19 2.61
C PRO A 330 -24.61 -21.44 3.29
N TYR A 331 -24.94 -22.48 2.50
CA TYR A 331 -25.48 -23.74 3.02
C TYR A 331 -24.65 -24.32 4.19
N PRO A 332 -23.31 -24.42 4.09
CA PRO A 332 -22.48 -24.95 5.19
C PRO A 332 -22.52 -24.15 6.50
N ILE A 333 -23.11 -22.95 6.48
CA ILE A 333 -23.31 -22.12 7.69
C ILE A 333 -24.78 -22.20 8.12
N GLY A 334 -25.69 -22.13 7.16
CA GLY A 334 -27.13 -22.13 7.41
C GLY A 334 -27.66 -23.45 7.93
N GLU A 335 -27.06 -24.58 7.55
CA GLU A 335 -27.52 -25.93 7.93
C GLU A 335 -27.65 -26.13 9.46
N TYR A 336 -26.92 -25.37 10.27
CA TYR A 336 -26.96 -25.47 11.72
C TYR A 336 -28.19 -24.82 12.38
N PHE A 337 -28.90 -23.93 11.68
CA PHE A 337 -30.00 -23.16 12.28
C PHE A 337 -31.16 -22.81 11.34
N LEU A 338 -31.06 -23.15 10.05
CA LEU A 338 -32.13 -22.99 9.07
C LEU A 338 -32.77 -24.35 8.75
N PRO A 339 -34.00 -24.37 8.22
CA PRO A 339 -34.66 -25.61 7.84
C PRO A 339 -33.86 -26.40 6.79
N ASP A 340 -34.17 -27.70 6.69
CA ASP A 340 -33.58 -28.57 5.69
C ASP A 340 -33.93 -28.07 4.27
N PRO A 341 -32.96 -27.97 3.33
CA PRO A 341 -33.20 -27.51 1.97
C PRO A 341 -34.33 -28.24 1.24
N SER A 342 -34.58 -29.52 1.55
CA SER A 342 -35.66 -30.29 0.92
C SER A 342 -37.06 -29.83 1.30
N SER A 343 -37.20 -29.14 2.43
CA SER A 343 -38.47 -28.55 2.91
C SER A 343 -38.75 -27.14 2.37
N LEU A 344 -37.80 -26.55 1.64
CA LEU A 344 -37.84 -25.16 1.20
C LEU A 344 -38.19 -25.03 -0.28
N GLU A 345 -38.83 -23.93 -0.64
CA GLU A 345 -39.03 -23.55 -2.05
C GLU A 345 -37.66 -23.36 -2.71
N LYS A 346 -37.41 -24.10 -3.80
CA LYS A 346 -36.22 -23.90 -4.63
C LYS A 346 -36.41 -22.69 -5.53
N ILE A 347 -35.38 -21.86 -5.63
CA ILE A 347 -35.37 -20.71 -6.52
C ILE A 347 -34.18 -20.77 -7.47
N ASP A 348 -34.39 -20.28 -8.68
CA ASP A 348 -33.33 -19.98 -9.62
C ASP A 348 -32.93 -18.51 -9.44
N LEU A 349 -31.80 -18.26 -8.76
CA LEU A 349 -31.20 -16.93 -8.74
C LEU A 349 -30.32 -16.78 -9.98
N VAL A 350 -30.68 -15.86 -10.87
CA VAL A 350 -29.76 -15.37 -11.89
C VAL A 350 -28.76 -14.44 -11.18
N PRO A 351 -27.47 -14.80 -11.07
CA PRO A 351 -26.49 -13.94 -10.39
C PRO A 351 -26.34 -12.64 -11.19
N SER A 352 -26.66 -11.49 -10.59
CA SER A 352 -26.26 -10.21 -11.14
C SER A 352 -24.78 -9.97 -10.81
N GLU A 353 -23.91 -10.36 -11.75
CA GLU A 353 -22.45 -10.14 -11.82
C GLU A 353 -21.60 -10.55 -10.60
N GLY A 354 -20.86 -11.67 -10.77
CA GLY A 354 -19.85 -12.18 -9.84
C GLY A 354 -20.37 -13.34 -8.97
N LEU A 355 -19.53 -14.35 -8.74
CA LEU A 355 -19.82 -15.40 -7.76
C LEU A 355 -19.92 -14.74 -6.37
N PHE A 356 -21.15 -14.49 -5.90
CA PHE A 356 -21.53 -14.02 -4.56
C PHE A 356 -21.44 -12.51 -4.24
N THR A 357 -21.74 -11.62 -5.17
CA THR A 357 -21.85 -10.16 -4.90
C THR A 357 -23.21 -9.73 -4.31
N PHE A 358 -23.80 -10.52 -3.40
CA PHE A 358 -25.13 -10.20 -2.82
C PHE A 358 -25.10 -8.99 -1.87
N GLY A 359 -25.45 -7.81 -2.37
CA GLY A 359 -25.42 -6.54 -1.63
C GLY A 359 -24.09 -5.79 -1.77
N ARG A 360 -24.14 -4.45 -1.72
CA ARG A 360 -22.97 -3.58 -1.89
C ARG A 360 -22.23 -3.32 -0.58
N ALA A 361 -20.91 -3.12 -0.66
CA ALA A 361 -20.13 -2.57 0.44
C ALA A 361 -20.65 -1.18 0.88
N LEU A 362 -20.36 -0.78 2.12
CA LEU A 362 -20.55 0.61 2.54
C LEU A 362 -19.63 1.53 1.74
N ARG A 363 -20.20 2.63 1.24
CA ARG A 363 -19.42 3.74 0.68
C ARG A 363 -18.76 4.53 1.81
N ASP A 364 -17.75 5.31 1.45
CA ASP A 364 -16.99 6.09 2.42
C ASP A 364 -17.84 7.17 3.12
N ASP A 365 -18.82 7.77 2.43
CA ASP A 365 -19.78 8.72 3.00
C ASP A 365 -20.68 8.05 4.05
N GLU A 366 -21.10 6.82 3.80
CA GLU A 366 -21.94 6.04 4.72
C GLU A 366 -21.15 5.52 5.92
N ALA A 367 -19.86 5.20 5.75
CA ALA A 367 -18.99 4.70 6.81
C ALA A 367 -18.78 5.72 7.94
N VAL A 368 -19.02 7.01 7.68
CA VAL A 368 -19.04 8.08 8.70
C VAL A 368 -20.12 7.84 9.75
N VAL A 369 -21.26 7.33 9.31
CA VAL A 369 -22.44 7.03 10.12
C VAL A 369 -22.37 5.60 10.64
N PHE A 370 -22.21 4.63 9.74
CA PHE A 370 -22.22 3.20 10.04
C PHE A 370 -20.83 2.69 10.43
N THR A 371 -20.24 3.29 11.46
CA THR A 371 -18.99 2.78 12.03
C THR A 371 -19.22 1.41 12.67
N LEU A 372 -18.18 0.55 12.69
CA LEU A 372 -18.26 -0.78 13.30
C LEU A 372 -18.79 -0.70 14.74
N ALA A 373 -18.23 0.19 15.56
CA ALA A 373 -18.65 0.39 16.94
C ALA A 373 -20.15 0.72 17.07
N ARG A 374 -20.67 1.59 16.19
CA ARG A 374 -22.08 1.98 16.20
C ARG A 374 -22.99 0.85 15.76
N VAL A 375 -22.68 0.21 14.63
CA VAL A 375 -23.49 -0.90 14.09
C VAL A 375 -23.51 -2.07 15.07
N GLN A 376 -22.33 -2.46 15.58
CA GLN A 376 -22.20 -3.50 16.58
C GLN A 376 -23.01 -3.18 17.85
N SER A 377 -22.90 -1.97 18.40
CA SER A 377 -23.63 -1.60 19.61
C SER A 377 -25.15 -1.68 19.44
N ASN A 378 -25.69 -1.20 18.31
CA ASN A 378 -27.14 -1.28 18.04
C ASN A 378 -27.58 -2.72 17.82
N LEU A 379 -26.81 -3.51 17.06
CA LEU A 379 -27.13 -4.89 16.78
C LEU A 379 -27.08 -5.75 18.05
N GLN A 380 -26.04 -5.61 18.87
CA GLN A 380 -25.92 -6.35 20.14
C GLN A 380 -27.06 -6.06 21.10
N LYS A 381 -27.49 -4.78 21.24
CA LYS A 381 -28.66 -4.43 22.06
C LYS A 381 -29.92 -5.15 21.59
N LEU A 382 -30.14 -5.24 20.28
CA LEU A 382 -31.28 -5.97 19.71
C LEU A 382 -31.15 -7.47 19.99
N LEU A 383 -29.99 -8.08 19.74
CA LEU A 383 -29.74 -9.51 20.03
C LEU A 383 -30.02 -9.84 21.50
N GLU A 384 -29.58 -8.99 22.43
CA GLU A 384 -29.85 -9.16 23.88
C GLU A 384 -31.34 -9.04 24.23
N GLN A 385 -32.06 -8.10 23.59
CA GLN A 385 -33.50 -7.93 23.80
C GLN A 385 -34.29 -9.16 23.37
N PHE A 386 -33.95 -9.75 22.21
CA PHE A 386 -34.56 -11.00 21.75
C PHE A 386 -34.24 -12.17 22.67
N ASN A 387 -32.98 -12.33 23.10
CA ASN A 387 -32.58 -13.41 24.01
C ASN A 387 -33.26 -13.34 25.38
N LYS A 388 -33.61 -12.13 25.87
CA LYS A 388 -34.38 -11.99 27.12
C LYS A 388 -35.81 -12.52 26.97
N LYS A 389 -36.46 -12.30 25.82
CA LYS A 389 -37.84 -12.77 25.60
C LYS A 389 -37.94 -14.30 25.64
N VAL A 390 -36.94 -15.00 25.08
CA VAL A 390 -36.89 -16.47 25.06
C VAL A 390 -36.75 -17.09 26.46
N LYS A 391 -36.22 -16.37 27.46
CA LYS A 391 -36.06 -16.90 28.84
C LYS A 391 -37.31 -16.80 29.71
N TYR A 392 -38.35 -16.10 29.27
CA TYR A 392 -39.59 -15.87 30.04
C TYR A 392 -40.84 -16.44 29.37
N CYS A 393 -40.67 -17.16 28.27
CA CYS A 393 -41.66 -18.07 27.69
C CYS A 393 -41.24 -19.50 28.02
#